data_AF-A0A536KU14-F1
#
_entry.id   AF-A0A536KU14-F1
#
_cell.length_a   1.000
_cell.length_b   1.000
_cell.length_c   1.000
_cell.angle_alpha   90.00
_cell.angle_beta   90.00
_cell.angle_gamma   90.00
#
_symmetry.space_group_name_H-M   'P 1'
#
loop_
_entity.id
_entity.type
_entity.pdbx_description
1 polymer ?
#
loop_
_entity_poly.entity_id
_entity_poly.type
_entity_poly.pdbx_seq_one_letter_code
_entity_poly.pdbx_strand_id
1 'polypeptide(L)'
;MGEDDGDKLLPGEASSAHSGDADDARRWFETYDELCRLKQQILTDLESQKVRVPPEGDAEVKDDEAMLRDEYERLLERRNFWHAEFESRQGR
;
A
#
# COMPACT_ATOMS: atom_id res chain seq x y z
N MET A 1 -3.35 -11.42 20.48
CA MET A 1 -4.24 -11.09 19.35
C MET A 1 -4.37 -9.58 19.37
N GLY A 2 -3.47 -8.89 18.68
CA GLY A 2 -3.67 -7.47 18.40
C GLY A 2 -4.71 -7.38 17.29
N GLU A 3 -5.71 -6.53 17.45
CA GLU A 3 -6.58 -6.15 16.33
C GLU A 3 -5.67 -5.58 15.25
N ASP A 4 -5.69 -6.20 14.07
CA ASP A 4 -5.00 -5.69 12.90
C ASP A 4 -5.70 -4.39 12.50
N ASP A 5 -5.18 -3.26 12.99
CA ASP A 5 -5.65 -1.92 12.64
C ASP A 5 -5.37 -1.59 11.16
N GLY A 6 -4.72 -2.48 10.39
CA GLY A 6 -4.40 -2.31 8.96
C GLY A 6 -5.62 -2.03 8.07
N ASP A 7 -6.80 -2.49 8.46
CA ASP A 7 -8.04 -2.29 7.70
C ASP A 7 -8.72 -0.95 8.01
N LYS A 8 -8.45 -0.33 9.17
CA LYS A 8 -9.11 0.93 9.55
C LYS A 8 -8.55 2.09 8.74
N LEU A 9 -9.43 2.92 8.19
CA LEU A 9 -9.02 4.19 7.56
C LEU A 9 -8.28 5.06 8.58
N LEU A 10 -7.18 5.68 8.16
CA LEU A 10 -6.50 6.68 8.96
C LEU A 10 -7.44 7.87 9.24
N PRO A 11 -7.23 8.66 10.31
CA PRO A 11 -8.12 9.78 10.61
C PRO A 11 -8.32 10.77 9.46
N GLY A 12 -7.26 11.07 8.69
CA GLY A 12 -7.35 11.93 7.50
C GLY A 12 -8.13 11.29 6.36
N GLU A 13 -7.91 9.99 6.13
CA GLU A 13 -8.66 9.20 5.16
C GLU A 13 -10.15 9.14 5.49
N ALA A 14 -10.47 8.87 6.75
CA ALA A 14 -11.84 8.85 7.23
C ALA A 14 -12.50 10.21 7.00
N SER A 15 -11.85 11.33 7.35
CA SER A 15 -12.39 12.67 7.10
C SER A 15 -12.70 12.91 5.62
N SER A 16 -11.77 12.55 4.72
CA SER A 16 -11.92 12.66 3.26
C SER A 16 -12.98 11.71 2.69
N ALA A 17 -13.18 10.55 3.30
CA ALA A 17 -14.23 9.62 2.91
C ALA A 17 -15.61 10.25 3.18
N HIS A 18 -15.79 10.88 4.34
CA HIS A 18 -17.04 11.54 4.73
C HIS A 18 -17.32 12.86 3.99
N SER A 19 -16.29 13.59 3.55
CA SER A 19 -16.47 14.89 2.86
C SER A 19 -17.23 14.75 1.53
N GLY A 20 -17.09 13.60 0.87
CA GLY A 20 -17.64 13.36 -0.48
C GLY A 20 -16.92 14.13 -1.57
N ASP A 21 -15.84 14.86 -1.26
CA ASP A 21 -15.06 15.63 -2.23
C ASP A 21 -14.28 14.69 -3.16
N ALA A 22 -14.41 14.88 -4.48
CA ALA A 22 -13.71 14.10 -5.49
C ALA A 22 -12.21 14.41 -5.49
N ASP A 23 -11.80 15.64 -5.17
CA ASP A 23 -10.38 16.03 -5.12
C ASP A 23 -9.65 15.43 -3.91
N ASP A 24 -10.36 15.19 -2.82
CA ASP A 24 -9.84 14.42 -1.68
C ASP A 24 -9.59 12.96 -2.08
N ALA A 25 -10.57 12.31 -2.72
CA ALA A 25 -10.44 10.92 -3.17
C ALA A 25 -9.30 10.76 -4.20
N ARG A 26 -9.18 11.71 -5.13
CA ARG A 26 -8.08 11.76 -6.10
C ARG A 26 -6.72 11.84 -5.41
N ARG A 27 -6.55 12.76 -4.47
CA ARG A 27 -5.28 12.95 -3.76
C ARG A 27 -4.86 11.70 -2.99
N TRP A 28 -5.81 11.03 -2.33
CA TRP A 28 -5.53 9.77 -1.66
C TRP A 28 -5.18 8.66 -2.65
N PHE A 29 -5.90 8.54 -3.76
CA PHE A 29 -5.56 7.59 -4.82
C PHE A 29 -4.13 7.81 -5.34
N GLU A 30 -3.76 9.05 -5.69
CA GLU A 30 -2.42 9.41 -6.16
C GLU A 30 -1.34 9.09 -5.12
N THR A 31 -1.61 9.37 -3.84
CA THR A 31 -0.71 9.04 -2.72
C THR A 31 -0.45 7.55 -2.63
N TYR A 32 -1.51 6.72 -2.63
CA TYR A 32 -1.35 5.27 -2.54
C TYR A 32 -0.76 4.67 -3.82
N ASP A 33 -1.02 5.25 -4.99
CA ASP A 33 -0.39 4.85 -6.25
C ASP A 33 1.13 5.10 -6.21
N GLU A 34 1.58 6.24 -5.67
CA GLU A 34 3.01 6.51 -5.46
C GLU A 34 3.64 5.54 -4.46
N LEU A 35 2.98 5.29 -3.31
CA LEU A 35 3.46 4.32 -2.33
C LEU A 35 3.56 2.90 -2.90
N CYS A 36 2.57 2.48 -3.71
CA CYS A 36 2.60 1.19 -4.40
C CYS A 36 3.81 1.09 -5.35
N ARG A 37 4.08 2.14 -6.14
CA ARG A 37 5.23 2.16 -7.06
C ARG A 37 6.56 2.07 -6.31
N LEU A 38 6.71 2.85 -5.23
CA LEU A 38 7.90 2.80 -4.38
C LEU A 38 8.10 1.40 -3.78
N LYS A 39 7.03 0.80 -3.25
CA LYS A 39 7.09 -0.53 -2.64
C LYS A 39 7.45 -1.61 -3.66
N GLN A 40 6.88 -1.54 -4.86
CA GLN A 40 7.21 -2.43 -5.96
C GLN A 40 8.66 -2.30 -6.41
N GLN A 41 9.22 -1.09 -6.43
CA GLN A 41 10.65 -0.86 -6.72
C GLN A 41 11.52 -1.54 -5.66
N ILE A 42 11.22 -1.36 -4.37
CA ILE A 42 11.94 -2.02 -3.28
C ILE A 42 11.89 -3.54 -3.40
N LEU A 43 10.72 -4.13 -3.67
CA LEU A 43 10.56 -5.58 -3.87
C LEU A 43 11.36 -6.08 -5.08
N THR A 44 11.40 -5.32 -6.17
CA THR A 44 12.17 -5.65 -7.37
C THR A 44 13.67 -5.62 -7.08
N ASP A 45 14.13 -4.60 -6.35
CA ASP A 45 15.53 -4.45 -5.96
C ASP A 45 15.95 -5.57 -5.00
N LEU A 46 15.10 -5.92 -4.04
CA LEU A 46 15.31 -7.03 -3.11
C LEU A 46 15.48 -8.35 -3.87
N GLU A 47 14.56 -8.66 -4.79
CA GLU A 47 14.62 -9.86 -5.62
C GLU A 47 15.94 -9.93 -6.42
N SER A 48 16.38 -8.80 -6.99
CA SER A 48 17.62 -8.73 -7.75
C SER A 48 18.88 -8.95 -6.88
N GLN A 49 18.80 -8.66 -5.59
CA GLN A 49 19.92 -8.71 -4.65
C GLN A 49 19.99 -10.02 -3.85
N LYS A 50 18.88 -10.77 -3.74
CA LYS A 50 18.81 -12.07 -3.05
C LYS A 50 19.94 -13.03 -3.40
N VAL A 51 20.34 -13.08 -4.67
CA VAL A 51 21.41 -13.96 -5.16
C VAL A 51 22.80 -13.63 -4.59
N ARG A 52 22.96 -12.47 -3.94
CA ARG A 52 24.21 -12.01 -3.31
C ARG A 52 24.23 -12.21 -1.81
N VAL A 53 23.12 -12.65 -1.22
CA VAL A 53 22.97 -12.84 0.22
C VAL A 53 23.67 -14.14 0.63
N PRO A 54 24.58 -14.12 1.62
CA PRO A 54 25.15 -15.34 2.17
C PRO A 54 24.08 -16.27 2.76
N PRO A 55 24.29 -17.59 2.82
CA PRO A 55 23.32 -18.53 3.36
C PRO A 55 22.79 -18.18 4.76
N GLU A 56 23.63 -17.54 5.59
CA GLU A 56 23.28 -17.11 6.93
C GLU A 56 22.18 -16.04 6.97
N GLY A 57 22.03 -15.24 5.90
CA GLY A 57 21.02 -14.18 5.77
C GLY A 57 19.78 -14.57 4.96
N ASP A 58 19.72 -15.78 4.41
CA ASP A 58 18.61 -16.20 3.52
C ASP A 58 17.26 -16.23 4.24
N ALA A 59 17.24 -16.62 5.52
CA ALA A 59 16.01 -16.64 6.32
C ALA A 59 15.48 -15.22 6.59
N GLU A 60 16.34 -14.30 7.02
CA GLU A 60 15.97 -12.91 7.29
C GLU A 60 15.44 -12.21 6.03
N VAL A 61 16.11 -12.41 4.89
CA VAL A 61 15.67 -11.82 3.62
C VAL A 61 14.33 -12.38 3.14
N LYS A 62 14.01 -13.65 3.44
CA LYS A 62 12.69 -14.23 3.14
C LYS A 62 11.60 -13.65 4.04
N ASP A 63 11.89 -13.46 5.33
CA ASP A 63 10.95 -12.85 6.27
C ASP A 63 10.68 -11.38 5.90
N ASP A 64 11.73 -10.62 5.59
CA ASP A 64 11.62 -9.24 5.11
C ASP A 64 10.82 -9.16 3.81
N GLU A 65 11.08 -10.04 2.86
CA GLU A 65 10.31 -10.08 1.62
C GLU A 65 8.83 -10.36 1.88
N ALA A 66 8.51 -11.36 2.72
CA ALA A 66 7.14 -11.70 3.06
C ALA A 66 6.42 -10.49 3.67
N MET A 67 7.05 -9.84 4.65
CA MET A 67 6.53 -8.61 5.26
C MET A 67 6.31 -7.49 4.24
N LEU A 68 7.28 -7.26 3.34
CA LEU A 68 7.19 -6.22 2.31
C LEU A 68 6.08 -6.51 1.30
N ARG A 69 5.81 -7.79 1.00
CA ARG A 69 4.70 -8.23 0.14
C ARG A 69 3.35 -7.99 0.81
N ASP A 70 3.21 -8.38 2.07
CA ASP A 70 1.99 -8.13 2.84
C ASP A 70 1.69 -6.61 2.93
N GLU A 71 2.71 -5.79 3.15
CA GLU A 71 2.57 -4.33 3.14
C GLU A 71 2.18 -3.79 1.75
N TYR A 72 2.73 -4.36 0.67
CA TYR A 72 2.37 -3.98 -0.68
C TYR A 72 0.91 -4.32 -1.01
N GLU A 73 0.44 -5.49 -0.60
CA GLU A 73 -0.95 -5.92 -0.78
C GLU A 73 -1.92 -4.97 -0.07
N ARG A 74 -1.64 -4.61 1.19
CA ARG A 74 -2.43 -3.60 1.92
C ARG A 74 -2.45 -2.24 1.22
N LEU A 75 -1.33 -1.79 0.67
CA LEU A 75 -1.27 -0.53 -0.10
C LEU A 75 -2.10 -0.62 -1.39
N LEU A 76 -2.08 -1.77 -2.09
CA LEU A 76 -2.89 -1.99 -3.29
C LEU A 76 -4.38 -1.98 -2.99
N GLU A 77 -4.81 -2.62 -1.91
CA GLU A 77 -6.19 -2.60 -1.46
C GLU A 77 -6.65 -1.17 -1.16
N ARG A 78 -5.83 -0.40 -0.45
CA ARG A 78 -6.13 0.99 -0.13
C ARG A 78 -6.15 1.90 -1.36
N ARG A 79 -5.22 1.70 -2.30
CA ARG A 79 -5.22 2.36 -3.61
C ARG A 79 -6.52 2.08 -4.37
N ASN A 80 -6.94 0.82 -4.42
CA ASN A 80 -8.14 0.40 -5.15
C ASN A 80 -9.41 0.96 -4.51
N PHE A 81 -9.47 1.02 -3.18
CA PHE A 81 -10.55 1.71 -2.47
C PHE A 81 -10.67 3.17 -2.91
N TRP A 82 -9.58 3.94 -2.87
CA TRP A 82 -9.60 5.35 -3.24
C TRP A 82 -9.85 5.60 -4.73
N HIS A 83 -9.40 4.70 -5.60
CA HIS A 83 -9.73 4.75 -7.02
C HIS A 83 -11.25 4.57 -7.23
N ALA A 84 -11.86 3.58 -6.57
CA ALA A 84 -13.30 3.37 -6.66
C ALA A 84 -14.12 4.55 -6.10
N GLU A 85 -13.66 5.15 -4.99
CA GLU A 85 -14.26 6.36 -4.43
C GLU A 85 -14.16 7.55 -5.40
N PHE A 86 -13.02 7.74 -6.04
CA PHE A 86 -12.83 8.81 -7.03
C PHE A 86 -13.76 8.65 -8.22
N GLU A 87 -13.81 7.46 -8.83
CA GLU A 87 -14.69 7.16 -9.97
C GLU A 87 -16.18 7.35 -9.61
N SER A 88 -16.59 6.90 -8.43
CA SER A 88 -17.97 7.05 -7.92
C SER A 88 -18.37 8.52 -7.74
N ARG A 89 -17.44 9.38 -7.32
CA ARG A 89 -17.67 10.82 -7.10
C ARG A 89 -17.60 11.64 -8.39
N GLN A 90 -16.76 11.24 -9.36
CA GLN A 90 -16.69 11.85 -10.69
C GLN A 90 -17.98 11.66 -11.51
N GLY A 91 -18.68 10.55 -11.29
CA GLY A 91 -19.93 10.22 -11.99
C GLY A 91 -21.21 10.85 -11.44
N ARG A 92 -21.13 11.69 -10.39
CA ARG A 92 -22.28 12.40 -9.78
C ARG A 92 -22.38 13.83 -10.27
#